data_AF-A0A4P8L4L9-F1
#
_entry.id   AF-A0A4P8L4L9-F1
#
_cell.length_a   1.000
_cell.length_b   1.000
_cell.length_c   1.000
_cell.angle_alpha   90.00
_cell.angle_beta   90.00
_cell.angle_gamma   90.00
#
_symmetry.space_group_name_H-M   'P 1'
#
loop_
_entity.id
_entity.type
_entity.pdbx_description
1 polymer ?
#
loop_
_entity_poly.entity_id
_entity_poly.type
_entity_poly.pdbx_seq_one_letter_code
_entity_poly.pdbx_strand_id
1 'polypeptide(L)'
;MPAIELRNISNFICRNINLKIVDGEFMVLLGPTGAGKTTLLNIVSGLIEYEGSILFDGVSIDRIPVNRRHVGYLLQDLALFPHLDVASNITYGLKMQKRCVHEIETKLNEMLYLMNIADLARRYPSNLSGGERQRVALARALAPSPQVLLLDEPMSNLDPMTKEKILGEFKNIQQKRRITTIYVTHDQDEAISLGDRVSVLNEGRIEQTDTPDELFYNPRTEFLARFLGAKNRVRAQHLKIKVKTA
;
A
#
# COMPACT_ATOMS: atom_id res chain seq x y z
N MET A 1 -15.55 3.29 -2.49
CA MET A 1 -14.68 2.10 -2.63
C MET A 1 -14.85 1.25 -1.39
N PRO A 2 -14.46 -0.04 -1.36
CA PRO A 2 -14.84 -0.87 -0.23
C PRO A 2 -14.03 -0.50 1.01
N ALA A 3 -14.70 -0.50 2.16
CA ALA A 3 -14.04 -0.65 3.44
C ALA A 3 -13.50 -2.09 3.54
N ILE A 4 -12.30 -2.25 4.10
CA ILE A 4 -11.64 -3.55 4.24
C ILE A 4 -11.55 -3.89 5.72
N GLU A 5 -11.94 -5.11 6.07
CA GLU A 5 -11.79 -5.65 7.41
C GLU A 5 -11.06 -6.99 7.38
N LEU A 6 -9.95 -7.06 8.10
CA LEU A 6 -9.17 -8.27 8.35
C LEU A 6 -9.54 -8.78 9.74
N ARG A 7 -10.07 -10.00 9.84
CA ARG A 7 -10.48 -10.62 11.11
C ARG A 7 -9.64 -11.88 11.38
N ASN A 8 -8.88 -11.83 12.46
CA ASN A 8 -8.06 -12.94 12.97
C ASN A 8 -7.14 -13.59 11.92
N ILE A 9 -6.57 -12.77 11.03
CA ILE A 9 -5.76 -13.27 9.91
C ILE A 9 -4.50 -13.93 10.45
N SER A 10 -4.33 -15.22 10.15
CA SER A 10 -3.18 -16.01 10.59
C SER A 10 -2.64 -16.88 9.46
N ASN A 11 -1.32 -17.00 9.38
CA ASN A 11 -0.62 -17.99 8.57
C ASN A 11 0.78 -18.27 9.15
N PHE A 12 1.69 -18.83 8.36
CA PHE A 12 3.06 -19.13 8.81
C PHE A 12 3.88 -17.88 9.22
N ILE A 13 3.49 -16.67 8.79
CA ILE A 13 4.11 -15.39 9.17
C ILE A 13 3.15 -14.54 10.01
N CYS A 14 1.93 -14.30 9.53
CA CYS A 14 0.94 -13.43 10.17
C CYS A 14 0.31 -14.13 11.38
N ARG A 15 0.15 -13.41 12.49
CA ARG A 15 -0.30 -13.97 13.78
C ARG A 15 -1.47 -13.17 14.34
N ASN A 16 -2.69 -13.62 14.06
CA ASN A 16 -3.94 -13.03 14.55
C ASN A 16 -4.08 -11.53 14.23
N ILE A 17 -3.85 -11.16 12.97
CA ILE A 17 -3.95 -9.78 12.50
C ILE A 17 -5.43 -9.36 12.43
N ASN A 18 -5.73 -8.24 13.09
CA ASN A 18 -7.03 -7.58 13.04
C ASN A 18 -6.83 -6.13 12.60
N LEU A 19 -7.40 -5.74 11.46
CA LEU A 19 -7.21 -4.41 10.86
C LEU A 19 -8.49 -3.95 10.17
N LYS A 20 -8.85 -2.69 10.37
CA LYS A 20 -9.96 -2.01 9.70
C LYS A 20 -9.44 -0.84 8.90
N ILE A 21 -9.81 -0.82 7.63
CA ILE A 21 -9.48 0.23 6.67
C ILE A 21 -10.82 0.77 6.14
N VAL A 22 -11.03 2.07 6.26
CA VAL A 22 -12.26 2.74 5.82
C VAL A 22 -12.23 3.01 4.32
N ASP A 23 -13.41 3.28 3.74
CA ASP A 23 -13.55 3.60 2.31
C ASP A 23 -12.63 4.76 1.91
N GLY A 24 -11.77 4.51 0.92
CA GLY A 24 -10.91 5.51 0.32
C GLY A 24 -9.72 5.91 1.19
N GLU A 25 -9.49 5.22 2.31
CA GLU A 25 -8.35 5.44 3.19
C GLU A 25 -7.04 5.07 2.50
N PHE A 26 -6.02 5.89 2.73
CA PHE A 26 -4.63 5.56 2.45
C PHE A 26 -4.00 4.94 3.71
N MET A 27 -4.10 3.61 3.84
CA MET A 27 -3.53 2.85 4.95
C MET A 27 -2.08 2.50 4.63
N VAL A 28 -1.14 2.99 5.45
CA VAL A 28 0.27 2.60 5.34
C VAL A 28 0.57 1.45 6.30
N LEU A 29 1.15 0.37 5.78
CA LEU A 29 1.72 -0.71 6.57
C LEU A 29 3.22 -0.46 6.73
N LEU A 30 3.63 -0.14 7.95
CA LEU A 30 5.01 0.17 8.30
C LEU A 30 5.60 -0.95 9.15
N GLY A 31 6.89 -1.21 9.06
CA GLY A 31 7.56 -2.18 9.94
C GLY A 31 8.91 -2.64 9.40
N PRO A 32 9.71 -3.34 10.21
CA PRO A 32 11.02 -3.83 9.79
C PRO A 32 10.91 -4.85 8.64
N THR A 33 12.04 -5.10 7.99
CA THR A 33 12.17 -6.19 7.01
C THR A 33 11.79 -7.52 7.67
N GLY A 34 11.01 -8.35 6.98
CA GLY A 34 10.55 -9.64 7.52
C GLY A 34 9.36 -9.57 8.50
N ALA A 35 8.80 -8.38 8.78
CA ALA A 35 7.65 -8.25 9.68
C ALA A 35 6.35 -8.93 9.17
N GLY A 36 6.27 -9.25 7.87
CA GLY A 36 5.09 -9.86 7.23
C GLY A 36 4.24 -8.93 6.37
N LYS A 37 4.75 -7.74 6.02
CA LYS A 37 4.01 -6.71 5.25
C LYS A 37 3.58 -7.20 3.86
N THR A 38 4.54 -7.67 3.05
CA THR A 38 4.29 -8.29 1.74
C THR A 38 3.38 -9.51 1.84
N THR A 39 3.57 -10.34 2.88
CA THR A 39 2.69 -11.49 3.13
C THR A 39 1.24 -11.05 3.35
N LEU A 40 1.03 -9.98 4.11
CA LEU A 40 -0.31 -9.43 4.35
C LEU A 40 -0.93 -8.88 3.06
N LEU A 41 -0.18 -8.17 2.20
CA LEU A 41 -0.66 -7.75 0.88
C LEU A 41 -1.05 -8.94 0.02
N ASN A 42 -0.22 -9.99 -0.02
CA ASN A 42 -0.49 -11.20 -0.79
C ASN A 42 -1.73 -11.96 -0.27
N ILE A 43 -1.99 -11.93 1.03
CA ILE A 43 -3.23 -12.45 1.63
C ILE A 43 -4.45 -11.65 1.13
N VAL A 44 -4.39 -10.31 1.19
CA VAL A 44 -5.46 -9.43 0.72
C VAL A 44 -5.72 -9.61 -0.78
N SER A 45 -4.68 -9.76 -1.59
CA SER A 45 -4.80 -10.02 -3.03
C SER A 45 -5.31 -11.44 -3.34
N GLY A 46 -5.24 -12.37 -2.39
CA GLY A 46 -5.67 -13.77 -2.55
C GLY A 46 -4.60 -14.69 -3.16
N LEU A 47 -3.33 -14.29 -3.11
CA LEU A 47 -2.20 -15.07 -3.64
C LEU A 47 -1.68 -16.12 -2.64
N ILE A 48 -1.95 -15.95 -1.35
CA ILE A 48 -1.47 -16.83 -0.28
C ILE A 48 -2.66 -17.25 0.60
N GLU A 49 -2.64 -18.50 1.06
CA GLU A 49 -3.63 -19.05 1.98
C GLU A 49 -3.48 -18.49 3.41
N TYR A 50 -4.59 -18.44 4.13
CA TYR A 50 -4.68 -17.90 5.49
C TYR A 50 -5.88 -18.48 6.23
N GLU A 51 -5.82 -18.39 7.56
CA GLU A 51 -6.96 -18.55 8.46
C GLU A 51 -7.55 -17.19 8.82
N GLY A 52 -8.82 -17.15 9.23
CA GLY A 52 -9.56 -15.93 9.53
C GLY A 52 -10.49 -15.54 8.39
N SER A 53 -10.81 -14.24 8.26
CA SER A 53 -11.69 -13.75 7.19
C SER A 53 -11.33 -12.33 6.76
N ILE A 54 -11.44 -12.09 5.45
CA ILE A 54 -11.32 -10.77 4.83
C ILE A 54 -12.68 -10.35 4.31
N LEU A 55 -13.11 -9.15 4.68
CA LEU A 55 -14.40 -8.60 4.29
C LEU A 55 -14.20 -7.29 3.53
N PHE A 56 -14.89 -7.16 2.40
CA PHE A 56 -15.07 -5.90 1.68
C PHE A 56 -16.51 -5.45 1.89
N ASP A 57 -16.72 -4.26 2.47
CA ASP A 57 -18.04 -3.73 2.85
C ASP A 57 -18.88 -4.72 3.67
N GLY A 58 -18.23 -5.48 4.55
CA GLY A 58 -18.87 -6.49 5.39
C GLY A 58 -19.21 -7.81 4.69
N VAL A 59 -18.86 -7.96 3.40
CA VAL A 59 -19.02 -9.21 2.64
C VAL A 59 -17.69 -9.96 2.59
N SER A 60 -17.68 -11.23 3.01
CA SER A 60 -16.48 -12.07 2.93
C SER A 60 -16.05 -12.26 1.46
N ILE A 61 -14.74 -12.10 1.23
CA ILE A 61 -14.10 -12.32 -0.07
C ILE A 61 -13.22 -13.58 -0.09
N ASP A 62 -13.26 -14.39 0.97
CA ASP A 62 -12.31 -15.48 1.20
C ASP A 62 -12.31 -16.51 0.06
N ARG A 63 -13.49 -16.76 -0.54
CA ARG A 63 -13.68 -17.69 -1.66
C ARG A 63 -13.64 -17.05 -3.04
N ILE A 64 -13.40 -15.73 -3.11
CA ILE A 64 -13.32 -15.01 -4.39
C ILE A 64 -11.91 -15.21 -4.96
N PRO A 65 -11.77 -15.76 -6.18
CA PRO A 65 -10.48 -15.93 -6.82
C PRO A 65 -9.84 -14.58 -7.13
N VAL A 66 -8.50 -14.54 -7.15
CA VAL A 66 -7.68 -13.32 -7.32
C VAL A 66 -8.19 -12.41 -8.44
N ASN A 67 -8.49 -12.98 -9.62
CA ASN A 67 -8.93 -12.25 -10.80
C ASN A 67 -10.32 -11.59 -10.68
N ARG A 68 -11.10 -11.95 -9.65
CA ARG A 68 -12.44 -11.40 -9.38
C ARG A 68 -12.49 -10.52 -8.12
N ARG A 69 -11.37 -10.31 -7.43
CA ARG A 69 -11.32 -9.44 -6.23
C ARG A 69 -11.33 -7.94 -6.54
N HIS A 70 -11.21 -7.55 -7.82
CA HIS A 70 -11.13 -6.16 -8.25
C HIS A 70 -10.01 -5.35 -7.57
N VAL A 71 -8.91 -6.04 -7.26
CA VAL A 71 -7.70 -5.49 -6.65
C VAL A 71 -6.67 -5.15 -7.73
N GLY A 72 -6.10 -3.95 -7.67
CA GLY A 72 -4.90 -3.59 -8.40
C GLY A 72 -3.69 -3.85 -7.51
N TYR A 73 -2.63 -4.45 -8.05
CA TYR A 73 -1.41 -4.76 -7.29
C TYR A 73 -0.18 -4.30 -8.07
N LEU A 74 0.61 -3.41 -7.45
CA LEU A 74 1.98 -3.12 -7.83
C LEU A 74 2.96 -3.86 -6.89
N LEU A 75 3.72 -4.78 -7.47
CA LEU A 75 4.76 -5.56 -6.80
C LEU A 75 6.06 -4.77 -6.68
N GLN A 76 6.88 -5.10 -5.68
CA GLN A 76 8.17 -4.43 -5.41
C GLN A 76 9.13 -4.37 -6.61
N ASP A 77 9.17 -5.43 -7.43
CA ASP A 77 10.01 -5.51 -8.64
C ASP A 77 9.36 -4.88 -9.89
N LEU A 78 8.19 -4.24 -9.72
CA LEU A 78 7.29 -3.72 -10.75
C LEU A 78 6.71 -4.75 -11.71
N ALA A 79 7.40 -5.89 -11.91
CA ALA A 79 7.02 -7.00 -12.76
C ALA A 79 6.48 -6.56 -14.14
N LEU A 80 7.08 -5.55 -14.77
CA LEU A 80 6.70 -5.13 -16.13
C LEU A 80 7.03 -6.25 -17.13
N PHE A 81 6.15 -6.48 -18.10
CA PHE A 81 6.38 -7.48 -19.14
C PHE A 81 7.45 -6.96 -20.12
N PRO A 82 8.65 -7.55 -20.16
CA PRO A 82 9.79 -6.97 -20.88
C PRO A 82 9.62 -7.03 -22.41
N HIS A 83 8.79 -7.97 -22.89
CA HIS A 83 8.50 -8.19 -24.30
C HIS A 83 7.31 -7.35 -24.81
N LEU A 84 6.65 -6.59 -23.93
CA LEU A 84 5.55 -5.70 -24.27
C LEU A 84 6.00 -4.25 -24.19
N ASP A 85 5.49 -3.39 -25.07
CA ASP A 85 5.65 -1.95 -24.95
C ASP A 85 4.84 -1.38 -23.77
N VAL A 86 5.02 -0.10 -23.47
CA VAL A 86 4.30 0.60 -22.40
C VAL A 86 2.78 0.51 -22.59
N ALA A 87 2.28 0.78 -23.79
CA ALA A 87 0.84 0.72 -24.07
C ALA A 87 0.26 -0.69 -23.83
N SER A 88 0.99 -1.73 -24.25
CA SER A 88 0.57 -3.12 -24.05
C SER A 88 0.69 -3.55 -22.59
N ASN A 89 1.70 -3.08 -21.85
CA ASN A 89 1.80 -3.28 -20.41
C ASN A 89 0.57 -2.71 -19.69
N ILE A 90 0.22 -1.44 -19.97
CA ILE A 90 -0.92 -0.75 -19.33
C ILE A 90 -2.24 -1.44 -19.68
N THR A 91 -2.43 -1.82 -20.94
CA THR A 91 -3.70 -2.38 -21.43
C THR A 91 -3.87 -3.88 -21.20
N TYR A 92 -2.83 -4.58 -20.75
CA TYR A 92 -2.83 -6.04 -20.61
C TYR A 92 -4.03 -6.56 -19.81
N GLY A 93 -4.27 -5.99 -18.62
CA GLY A 93 -5.37 -6.41 -17.75
C GLY A 93 -6.76 -6.21 -18.38
N LEU A 94 -6.94 -5.13 -19.15
CA LEU A 94 -8.19 -4.83 -19.85
C LEU A 94 -8.45 -5.82 -20.99
N LYS A 95 -7.39 -6.21 -21.72
CA LYS A 95 -7.45 -7.25 -22.76
C LYS A 95 -7.82 -8.61 -22.17
N MET A 96 -7.26 -8.97 -21.03
CA MET A 96 -7.60 -10.20 -20.30
C MET A 96 -9.05 -10.21 -19.81
N GLN A 97 -9.60 -9.05 -19.47
CA GLN A 97 -11.03 -8.87 -19.15
C GLN A 97 -11.94 -8.87 -20.38
N LYS A 98 -11.38 -9.05 -21.60
CA LYS A 98 -12.11 -9.02 -22.88
C LYS A 98 -12.94 -7.75 -23.09
N ARG A 99 -12.44 -6.62 -22.60
CA ARG A 99 -13.05 -5.30 -22.86
C ARG A 99 -12.97 -4.96 -24.36
N CYS A 100 -13.90 -4.13 -24.82
CA CYS A 100 -13.91 -3.73 -26.22
C CYS A 100 -12.73 -2.80 -26.54
N VAL A 101 -12.34 -2.73 -27.81
CA VAL A 101 -11.17 -1.96 -28.26
C VAL A 101 -11.28 -0.48 -27.87
N HIS A 102 -12.47 0.10 -28.03
CA HIS A 102 -12.71 1.51 -27.70
C HIS A 102 -12.51 1.83 -26.21
N GLU A 103 -12.97 0.95 -25.32
CA GLU A 103 -12.75 1.10 -23.87
C GLU A 103 -11.25 1.00 -23.53
N ILE A 104 -10.54 0.08 -24.18
CA ILE A 104 -9.10 -0.11 -23.98
C ILE A 104 -8.33 1.14 -24.41
N GLU A 105 -8.62 1.70 -25.58
CA GLU A 105 -7.96 2.90 -26.08
C GLU A 105 -8.26 4.13 -25.21
N THR A 106 -9.51 4.31 -24.81
CA THR A 106 -9.92 5.39 -23.91
C THR A 106 -9.16 5.32 -22.59
N LYS A 107 -9.12 4.12 -21.98
CA LYS A 107 -8.43 3.90 -20.71
C LYS A 107 -6.91 4.04 -20.85
N LEU A 108 -6.33 3.60 -21.97
CA LEU A 108 -4.91 3.79 -22.25
C LEU A 108 -4.56 5.28 -22.29
N ASN A 109 -5.29 6.07 -23.06
CA ASN A 109 -5.04 7.51 -23.17
C ASN A 109 -5.21 8.23 -21.82
N GLU A 110 -6.22 7.85 -21.06
CA GLU A 110 -6.43 8.32 -19.69
C GLU A 110 -5.20 8.05 -18.81
N MET A 111 -4.67 6.82 -18.82
CA MET A 111 -3.51 6.44 -18.00
C MET A 111 -2.21 7.10 -18.45
N LEU A 112 -1.99 7.19 -19.77
CA LEU A 112 -0.82 7.85 -20.35
C LEU A 112 -0.75 9.32 -19.95
N TYR A 113 -1.89 10.02 -20.00
CA TYR A 113 -2.00 11.42 -19.58
C TYR A 113 -1.86 11.56 -18.06
N LEU A 114 -2.60 10.75 -17.30
CA LEU A 114 -2.60 10.80 -15.83
C LEU A 114 -1.20 10.61 -15.24
N MET A 115 -0.40 9.72 -15.83
CA MET A 115 0.95 9.41 -15.37
C MET A 115 2.04 10.22 -16.06
N ASN A 116 1.69 11.13 -16.98
CA ASN A 116 2.63 11.93 -17.76
C ASN A 116 3.68 11.07 -18.50
N ILE A 117 3.21 10.04 -19.23
CA ILE A 117 4.04 9.06 -19.95
C ILE A 117 3.57 8.84 -21.40
N ALA A 118 2.81 9.78 -21.97
CA ALA A 118 2.28 9.69 -23.33
C ALA A 118 3.37 9.44 -24.39
N ASP A 119 4.50 10.14 -24.29
CA ASP A 119 5.63 10.01 -25.22
C ASP A 119 6.37 8.66 -25.10
N LEU A 120 6.05 7.86 -24.08
CA LEU A 120 6.67 6.57 -23.81
C LEU A 120 5.84 5.40 -24.31
N ALA A 121 4.64 5.62 -24.85
CA ALA A 121 3.66 4.57 -25.14
C ALA A 121 4.20 3.39 -25.97
N ARG A 122 5.15 3.64 -26.89
CA ARG A 122 5.78 2.63 -27.76
C ARG A 122 7.14 2.13 -27.29
N ARG A 123 7.66 2.63 -26.17
CA ARG A 123 8.94 2.18 -25.61
C ARG A 123 8.76 0.85 -24.89
N TYR A 124 9.84 0.08 -24.81
CA TYR A 124 9.91 -1.14 -24.02
C TYR A 124 10.51 -0.85 -22.63
N PRO A 125 10.18 -1.63 -21.58
CA PRO A 125 10.66 -1.40 -20.21
C PRO A 125 12.18 -1.26 -20.07
N SER A 126 12.96 -1.92 -20.92
CA SER A 126 14.43 -1.83 -20.96
C SER A 126 14.95 -0.45 -21.38
N ASN A 127 14.14 0.36 -22.05
CA ASN A 127 14.48 1.71 -22.53
C ASN A 127 13.91 2.82 -21.64
N LEU A 128 13.43 2.47 -20.44
CA LEU A 128 12.83 3.41 -19.49
C LEU A 128 13.79 3.62 -18.30
N SER A 129 13.83 4.84 -17.78
CA SER A 129 14.40 5.16 -16.47
C SER A 129 13.61 4.50 -15.33
N GLY A 130 14.17 4.50 -14.11
CA GLY A 130 13.49 3.95 -12.93
C GLY A 130 12.13 4.60 -12.67
N GLY A 131 12.06 5.93 -12.66
CA GLY A 131 10.82 6.67 -12.46
C GLY A 131 9.79 6.45 -13.58
N GLU A 132 10.23 6.31 -14.83
CA GLU A 132 9.33 5.97 -15.95
C GLU A 132 8.77 4.56 -15.80
N ARG A 133 9.58 3.56 -15.46
CA ARG A 133 9.09 2.19 -15.16
C ARG A 133 8.07 2.21 -14.03
N GLN A 134 8.30 3.02 -13.00
CA GLN A 134 7.37 3.19 -11.89
C GLN A 134 6.00 3.70 -12.35
N ARG A 135 6.00 4.77 -13.15
CA ARG A 135 4.78 5.37 -13.70
C ARG A 135 4.01 4.39 -14.57
N VAL A 136 4.70 3.59 -15.38
CA VAL A 136 4.10 2.55 -16.21
C VAL A 136 3.49 1.44 -15.34
N ALA A 137 4.18 1.01 -14.28
CA ALA A 137 3.66 -0.01 -13.35
C ALA A 137 2.41 0.48 -12.60
N LEU A 138 2.42 1.73 -12.13
CA LEU A 138 1.27 2.38 -11.50
C LEU A 138 0.09 2.51 -12.47
N ALA A 139 0.34 2.98 -13.70
CA ALA A 139 -0.65 3.04 -14.77
C ALA A 139 -1.29 1.67 -15.02
N ARG A 140 -0.47 0.61 -15.11
CA ARG A 140 -0.94 -0.76 -15.31
C ARG A 140 -1.82 -1.26 -14.16
N ALA A 141 -1.44 -0.97 -12.91
CA ALA A 141 -2.23 -1.35 -11.74
C ALA A 141 -3.58 -0.62 -11.68
N LEU A 142 -3.62 0.65 -12.13
CA LEU A 142 -4.82 1.49 -12.12
C LEU A 142 -5.73 1.31 -13.34
N ALA A 143 -5.22 0.87 -14.48
CA ALA A 143 -5.97 0.78 -15.73
C ALA A 143 -7.28 -0.03 -15.61
N PRO A 144 -7.30 -1.21 -14.94
CA PRO A 144 -8.54 -1.96 -14.72
C PRO A 144 -9.61 -1.23 -13.90
N SER A 145 -9.29 -0.07 -13.33
CA SER A 145 -10.11 0.71 -12.39
C SER A 145 -10.42 -0.11 -11.14
N PRO A 146 -9.37 -0.50 -10.39
CA PRO A 146 -9.54 -1.33 -9.20
C PRO A 146 -10.26 -0.57 -8.09
N GLN A 147 -10.92 -1.34 -7.23
CA GLN A 147 -11.57 -0.82 -6.04
C GLN A 147 -10.61 -0.68 -4.87
N VAL A 148 -9.64 -1.60 -4.80
CA VAL A 148 -8.57 -1.62 -3.80
C VAL A 148 -7.24 -1.62 -4.53
N LEU A 149 -6.30 -0.80 -4.07
CA LEU A 149 -4.95 -0.74 -4.61
C LEU A 149 -3.93 -1.18 -3.55
N LEU A 150 -3.12 -2.16 -3.92
CA LEU A 150 -2.07 -2.73 -3.10
C LEU A 150 -0.72 -2.33 -3.68
N LEU A 151 0.13 -1.71 -2.87
CA LEU A 151 1.43 -1.21 -3.28
C LEU A 151 2.50 -1.76 -2.35
N ASP A 152 3.40 -2.59 -2.87
CA ASP A 152 4.48 -3.18 -2.10
C ASP A 152 5.81 -2.47 -2.36
N GLU A 153 6.26 -1.67 -1.40
CA GLU A 153 7.49 -0.86 -1.44
C GLU A 153 7.75 -0.15 -2.79
N PRO A 154 6.73 0.55 -3.34
CA PRO A 154 6.78 1.04 -4.72
C PRO A 154 7.93 2.04 -4.98
N MET A 155 8.41 2.75 -3.96
CA MET A 155 9.40 3.82 -4.15
C MET A 155 10.83 3.45 -3.73
N SER A 156 11.05 2.19 -3.36
CA SER A 156 12.32 1.70 -2.77
C SER A 156 13.56 1.93 -3.65
N ASN A 157 13.40 1.94 -4.98
CA ASN A 157 14.50 2.02 -5.95
C ASN A 157 14.66 3.39 -6.62
N LEU A 158 14.02 4.44 -6.09
CA LEU A 158 14.04 5.79 -6.66
C LEU A 158 14.93 6.73 -5.86
N ASP A 159 15.55 7.70 -6.55
CA ASP A 159 16.24 8.78 -5.88
C ASP A 159 15.23 9.67 -5.11
N PRO A 160 15.67 10.35 -4.03
CA PRO A 160 14.76 11.08 -3.14
C PRO A 160 13.88 12.13 -3.85
N MET A 161 14.44 12.89 -4.80
CA MET A 161 13.72 13.95 -5.50
C MET A 161 12.63 13.37 -6.42
N THR A 162 12.96 12.33 -7.19
CA THR A 162 11.99 11.64 -8.05
C THR A 162 10.90 10.98 -7.22
N LYS A 163 11.28 10.35 -6.10
CA LYS A 163 10.36 9.71 -5.16
C LYS A 163 9.34 10.70 -4.61
N GLU A 164 9.77 11.81 -4.05
CA GLU A 164 8.88 12.83 -3.47
C GLU A 164 7.85 13.32 -4.49
N LYS A 165 8.31 13.61 -5.72
CA LYS A 165 7.45 14.06 -6.81
C LYS A 165 6.40 13.01 -7.19
N ILE A 166 6.81 11.76 -7.41
CA ILE A 166 5.89 10.67 -7.78
C ILE A 166 4.90 10.40 -6.65
N LEU A 167 5.34 10.44 -5.39
CA LEU A 167 4.48 10.24 -4.23
C LEU A 167 3.40 11.31 -4.11
N GLY A 168 3.75 12.59 -4.25
CA GLY A 168 2.78 13.69 -4.22
C GLY A 168 1.75 13.58 -5.35
N GLU A 169 2.19 13.28 -6.57
CA GLU A 169 1.30 13.04 -7.71
C GLU A 169 0.37 11.84 -7.46
N PHE A 170 0.92 10.75 -6.94
CA PHE A 170 0.16 9.53 -6.66
C PHE A 170 -0.89 9.74 -5.56
N LYS A 171 -0.53 10.40 -4.45
CA LYS A 171 -1.48 10.75 -3.39
C LYS A 171 -2.65 11.58 -3.93
N ASN A 172 -2.36 12.56 -4.78
CA ASN A 172 -3.40 13.36 -5.44
C ASN A 172 -4.33 12.53 -6.34
N ILE A 173 -3.78 11.56 -7.08
CA ILE A 173 -4.57 10.64 -7.91
C ILE A 173 -5.48 9.76 -7.03
N GLN A 174 -4.92 9.18 -5.97
CA GLN A 174 -5.64 8.34 -5.03
C GLN A 174 -6.80 9.11 -4.38
N GLN A 175 -6.55 10.33 -3.90
CA GLN A 175 -7.58 11.17 -3.26
C GLN A 175 -8.71 11.54 -4.22
N LYS A 176 -8.37 11.95 -5.45
CA LYS A 176 -9.38 12.30 -6.48
C LYS A 176 -10.27 11.12 -6.84
N ARG A 177 -9.72 9.89 -6.84
CA ARG A 177 -10.46 8.67 -7.20
C ARG A 177 -11.03 7.92 -5.99
N ARG A 178 -10.67 8.34 -4.77
CA ARG A 178 -11.02 7.72 -3.50
C ARG A 178 -10.78 6.21 -3.48
N ILE A 179 -9.64 5.77 -4.02
CA ILE A 179 -9.28 4.35 -4.09
C ILE A 179 -8.77 3.91 -2.73
N THR A 180 -9.42 2.92 -2.09
CA THR A 180 -8.91 2.33 -0.85
C THR A 180 -7.53 1.74 -1.11
N THR A 181 -6.50 2.23 -0.43
CA THR A 181 -5.10 1.91 -0.74
C THR A 181 -4.39 1.33 0.47
N ILE A 182 -3.70 0.21 0.27
CA ILE A 182 -2.76 -0.36 1.25
C ILE A 182 -1.35 -0.19 0.69
N TYR A 183 -0.55 0.62 1.36
CA TYR A 183 0.80 0.97 0.96
C TYR A 183 1.80 0.38 1.95
N VAL A 184 2.65 -0.53 1.50
CA VAL A 184 3.70 -1.13 2.34
C VAL A 184 4.99 -0.36 2.16
N THR A 185 5.63 -0.03 3.29
CA THR A 185 6.97 0.57 3.29
C THR A 185 7.72 0.24 4.58
N HIS A 186 9.03 0.45 4.55
CA HIS A 186 9.88 0.51 5.73
C HIS A 186 10.37 1.94 6.01
N ASP A 187 10.00 2.90 5.17
CA ASP A 187 10.36 4.31 5.27
C ASP A 187 9.33 5.08 6.11
N GLN A 188 9.80 5.78 7.14
CA GLN A 188 8.96 6.53 8.06
C GLN A 188 8.44 7.84 7.45
N ASP A 189 9.24 8.49 6.61
CA ASP A 189 8.87 9.74 5.98
C ASP A 189 7.73 9.50 4.97
N GLU A 190 7.74 8.35 4.29
CA GLU A 190 6.62 7.91 3.46
C GLU A 190 5.34 7.69 4.28
N ALA A 191 5.46 7.01 5.42
CA ALA A 191 4.33 6.73 6.29
C ALA A 191 3.69 8.02 6.84
N ILE A 192 4.51 8.98 7.25
CA ILE A 192 4.07 10.28 7.75
C ILE A 192 3.46 11.12 6.64
N SER A 193 4.06 11.13 5.45
CA SER A 193 3.63 12.00 4.35
C SER A 193 2.36 11.50 3.65
N LEU A 194 2.15 10.19 3.60
CA LEU A 194 1.08 9.59 2.79
C LEU A 194 -0.12 9.12 3.61
N GLY A 195 0.13 8.48 4.74
CA GLY A 195 -0.89 7.72 5.47
C GLY A 195 -1.94 8.61 6.11
N ASP A 196 -3.20 8.31 5.86
CA ASP A 196 -4.29 8.79 6.71
C ASP A 196 -4.18 8.11 8.08
N ARG A 197 -3.87 6.80 8.06
CA ARG A 197 -3.44 6.01 9.20
C ARG A 197 -2.28 5.12 8.81
N VAL A 198 -1.48 4.78 9.81
CA VAL A 198 -0.36 3.87 9.68
C VAL A 198 -0.62 2.70 10.63
N SER A 199 -0.34 1.49 10.17
CA SER A 199 -0.35 0.27 10.98
C SER A 199 1.06 -0.27 11.05
N VAL A 200 1.62 -0.34 12.26
CA VAL A 200 2.97 -0.88 12.46
C VAL A 200 2.89 -2.38 12.70
N LEU A 201 3.55 -3.13 11.82
CA LEU A 201 3.63 -4.58 11.86
C LEU A 201 5.01 -5.00 12.40
N ASN A 202 5.01 -5.93 13.34
CA ASN A 202 6.22 -6.50 13.94
C ASN A 202 6.01 -7.98 14.22
N GLU A 203 6.95 -8.84 13.80
CA GLU A 203 6.90 -10.29 14.00
C GLU A 203 5.53 -10.94 13.69
N GLY A 204 4.89 -10.48 12.60
CA GLY A 204 3.58 -10.97 12.17
C GLY A 204 2.37 -10.43 12.92
N ARG A 205 2.54 -9.47 13.84
CA ARG A 205 1.47 -8.86 14.64
C ARG A 205 1.39 -7.36 14.38
N ILE A 206 0.19 -6.80 14.53
CA ILE A 206 0.01 -5.34 14.57
C ILE A 206 0.35 -4.87 15.99
N GLU A 207 1.31 -3.95 16.09
CA GLU A 207 1.70 -3.29 17.34
C GLU A 207 0.74 -2.14 17.67
N GLN A 208 0.48 -1.29 16.67
CA GLN A 208 -0.39 -0.12 16.79
C GLN A 208 -0.89 0.30 15.42
N THR A 209 -2.14 0.76 15.35
CA THR A 209 -2.72 1.39 14.16
C THR A 209 -3.39 2.70 14.56
N ASP A 210 -2.79 3.83 14.23
CA ASP A 210 -3.30 5.16 14.53
C ASP A 210 -2.90 6.15 13.42
N THR A 211 -3.24 7.44 13.57
CA THR A 211 -2.73 8.49 12.68
C THR A 211 -1.20 8.62 12.82
N PRO A 212 -0.50 9.17 11.81
CA PRO A 212 0.94 9.38 11.89
C PRO A 212 1.39 10.14 13.14
N ASP A 213 0.69 11.23 13.49
CA ASP A 213 0.99 12.03 14.68
C ASP A 213 0.89 11.20 15.96
N GLU A 214 -0.21 10.45 16.13
CA GLU A 214 -0.45 9.66 17.34
C GLU A 214 0.58 8.53 17.49
N LEU A 215 0.99 7.90 16.39
CA LEU A 215 2.04 6.89 16.42
C LEU A 215 3.39 7.47 16.84
N PHE A 216 3.73 8.65 16.32
CA PHE A 216 5.03 9.27 16.57
C PHE A 216 5.13 9.88 17.97
N TYR A 217 4.07 10.53 18.43
CA TYR A 217 4.05 11.22 19.72
C TYR A 217 3.59 10.32 20.87
N ASN A 218 2.76 9.31 20.62
CA ASN A 218 2.20 8.42 21.63
C ASN A 218 2.39 6.92 21.30
N PRO A 219 3.63 6.44 21.12
CA PRO A 219 3.89 5.03 20.86
C PRO A 219 3.54 4.16 22.07
N ARG A 220 2.71 3.13 21.86
CA ARG A 220 2.20 2.25 22.94
C ARG A 220 3.20 1.22 23.45
N THR A 221 4.24 0.89 22.68
CA THR A 221 5.24 -0.12 23.04
C THR A 221 6.65 0.44 22.95
N GLU A 222 7.57 -0.12 23.75
CA GLU A 222 8.98 0.27 23.71
C GLU A 222 9.60 -0.03 22.34
N PHE A 223 9.19 -1.14 21.71
CA PHE A 223 9.59 -1.46 20.34
C PHE A 223 9.22 -0.33 19.39
N LEU A 224 7.95 0.09 19.40
CA LEU A 224 7.45 1.12 18.51
C LEU A 224 8.15 2.47 18.73
N ALA A 225 8.34 2.87 19.99
CA ALA A 225 9.06 4.10 20.32
C ALA A 225 10.48 4.09 19.75
N ARG A 226 11.21 2.97 19.90
CA ARG A 226 12.56 2.82 19.35
C ARG A 226 12.56 2.79 17.83
N PHE A 227 11.61 2.05 17.24
CA PHE A 227 11.48 1.92 15.80
C PHE A 227 11.25 3.29 15.15
N LEU A 228 10.39 4.12 15.73
CA LEU A 228 10.11 5.50 15.28
C LEU A 228 11.19 6.54 15.69
N GLY A 229 12.32 6.10 16.25
CA GLY A 229 13.47 6.96 16.46
C GLY A 229 13.52 7.72 17.80
N ALA A 230 12.77 7.29 18.83
CA ALA A 230 12.95 7.82 20.18
C ALA A 230 14.37 7.50 20.70
N LYS A 231 15.22 8.53 20.81
CA LYS A 231 16.65 8.39 21.19
C LYS A 231 16.90 8.42 22.70
N ASN A 232 16.09 9.16 23.44
CA ASN A 232 16.36 9.44 24.85
C ASN A 232 15.43 8.62 25.76
N ARG A 233 16.03 7.77 26.59
CA ARG A 233 15.32 7.03 27.65
C ARG A 233 15.74 7.56 29.00
N VAL A 234 14.79 8.16 29.71
CA VAL A 234 15.00 8.59 31.10
C VAL A 234 14.24 7.64 32.01
N ARG A 235 14.95 6.96 32.92
CA ARG A 235 14.31 6.13 33.93
C ARG A 235 13.74 7.04 35.01
N ALA A 236 12.43 7.17 35.06
CA ALA A 236 11.76 7.91 36.13
C ALA A 236 11.42 7.00 37.31
N GLN A 237 11.58 7.51 38.53
CA GLN A 237 10.96 6.93 39.72
C GLN A 237 9.66 7.68 40.01
N HIS A 238 8.55 6.94 40.09
CA HIS A 238 7.25 7.53 40.42
C HIS A 238 7.17 7.81 41.93
N LEU A 239 7.52 9.03 42.34
CA LEU A 239 7.41 9.46 43.74
C LEU A 239 5.96 9.81 44.06
N LYS A 240 5.30 9.00 44.90
CA LYS A 240 4.01 9.38 45.50
C LYS A 240 4.25 10.44 46.58
N ILE A 241 4.04 11.70 46.22
CA ILE A 241 4.09 12.80 47.19
C ILE A 241 2.72 12.82 47.93
N LYS A 242 2.72 12.52 49.22
CA LYS A 242 1.55 12.77 50.08
C LYS A 242 1.50 14.28 50.36
N VAL A 243 0.59 14.99 49.71
CA VAL A 243 0.27 16.37 50.07
C VAL A 243 -0.47 16.33 51.41
N LYS A 244 0.17 16.82 52.48
CA LYS A 244 -0.53 17.11 53.74
C LYS A 244 -1.32 18.39 53.51
N THR A 245 -2.63 18.27 53.37
CA THR A 245 -3.56 19.41 53.57
C THR A 245 -3.49 19.81 55.04
N ALA A 246 -3.21 21.10 55.27
CA ALA A 246 -3.23 21.74 56.59
C ALA A 246 -4.68 22.03 57.03
#